data_AF-A0A7C4UJX0-F1
#
_entry.id   AF-A0A7C4UJX0-F1
#
_cell.length_a   1.000
_cell.length_b   1.000
_cell.length_c   1.000
_cell.angle_alpha   90.00
_cell.angle_beta   90.00
_cell.angle_gamma   90.00
#
_symmetry.space_group_name_H-M   'P 1'
#
loop_
_entity.id
_entity.type
_entity.pdbx_description
1 polymer ?
#
loop_
_entity_poly.entity_id
_entity_poly.type
_entity_poly.pdbx_seq_one_letter_code
_entity_poly.pdbx_strand_id
1 'polypeptide(L)'
;MKRKTRTEAVQPRATFREHFEETRLAAARILWQRAVQVSKLRHLARLREQTRLARRLGETKAKLIFEVCRLAPELVRIIHASDHDRLFSVRFGDSRLHLPLRLLRW
;
A
#
# COMPACT_ATOMS: atom_id res chain seq x y z
N MET A 1 -50.14 2.45 31.69
CA MET A 1 -48.72 2.63 31.33
C MET A 1 -48.28 1.50 30.41
N LYS A 2 -48.09 1.75 29.11
CA LYS A 2 -47.60 0.73 28.15
C LYS A 2 -46.07 0.75 28.13
N ARG A 3 -45.43 -0.35 28.57
CA ARG A 3 -43.97 -0.53 28.47
C ARG A 3 -43.61 -0.67 26.99
N LYS A 4 -42.86 0.30 26.45
CA LYS A 4 -42.20 0.17 25.14
C LYS A 4 -41.02 -0.80 25.33
N THR A 5 -41.16 -2.02 24.83
CA THR A 5 -40.05 -2.95 24.67
C THR A 5 -39.06 -2.33 23.69
N ARG A 6 -37.91 -1.90 24.20
CA ARG A 6 -36.79 -1.41 23.41
C ARG A 6 -36.15 -2.63 22.76
N THR A 7 -36.52 -2.90 21.50
CA THR A 7 -35.84 -3.92 20.70
C THR A 7 -34.46 -3.39 20.36
N GLU A 8 -33.47 -3.69 21.22
CA GLU A 8 -32.07 -3.44 20.89
C GLU A 8 -31.72 -4.33 19.70
N ALA A 9 -31.44 -3.70 18.55
CA ALA A 9 -30.94 -4.40 17.38
C ALA A 9 -29.59 -5.02 17.75
N VAL A 10 -29.56 -6.34 17.91
CA VAL A 10 -28.32 -7.10 18.06
C VAL A 10 -27.53 -6.89 16.78
N GLN A 11 -26.49 -6.06 16.83
CA GLN A 11 -25.60 -5.93 15.69
C GLN A 11 -24.99 -7.30 15.41
N PRO A 12 -25.08 -7.80 14.17
CA PRO A 12 -24.44 -9.06 13.82
C PRO A 12 -22.94 -8.95 14.13
N ARG A 13 -22.42 -9.90 14.91
CA ARG A 13 -20.99 -9.96 15.20
C ARG A 13 -20.26 -10.27 13.91
N ALA A 14 -19.21 -9.49 13.63
CA ALA A 14 -18.36 -9.74 12.48
C ALA A 14 -17.79 -11.17 12.53
N THR A 15 -17.79 -11.81 11.38
CA THR A 15 -17.24 -13.15 11.18
C THR A 15 -15.71 -13.10 11.23
N PHE A 16 -15.07 -14.24 11.51
CA PHE A 16 -13.62 -14.35 11.40
C PHE A 16 -13.09 -13.90 10.04
N ARG A 17 -13.83 -14.22 8.96
CA ARG A 17 -13.49 -13.81 7.60
C ARG A 17 -13.48 -12.28 7.47
N GLU A 18 -14.48 -11.60 8.00
CA GLU A 18 -14.54 -10.13 7.98
C GLU A 18 -13.37 -9.52 8.74
N HIS A 19 -13.06 -10.03 9.95
CA HIS A 19 -11.89 -9.59 10.71
C HIS A 19 -10.56 -9.85 9.99
N PHE A 20 -10.44 -10.99 9.31
CA PHE A 20 -9.26 -11.33 8.52
C PHE A 20 -9.09 -10.34 7.36
N GLU A 21 -10.17 -10.07 6.61
CA GLU A 21 -10.15 -9.13 5.49
C GLU A 21 -9.83 -7.70 5.95
N GLU A 22 -10.45 -7.24 7.05
CA GLU A 22 -10.15 -5.94 7.67
C GLU A 22 -8.67 -5.83 8.04
N THR A 23 -8.12 -6.87 8.66
CA THR A 23 -6.72 -6.91 9.07
C THR A 23 -5.78 -6.92 7.87
N ARG A 24 -6.08 -7.71 6.84
CA ARG A 24 -5.33 -7.76 5.58
C ARG A 24 -5.27 -6.38 4.92
N LEU A 25 -6.40 -5.69 4.82
CA LEU A 25 -6.50 -4.35 4.25
C LEU A 25 -5.79 -3.29 5.11
N ALA A 26 -5.90 -3.38 6.44
CA ALA A 26 -5.19 -2.49 7.35
C ALA A 26 -3.66 -2.67 7.22
N ALA A 27 -3.18 -3.91 7.12
CA ALA A 27 -1.77 -4.20 6.88
C ALA A 27 -1.28 -3.62 5.55
N ALA A 28 -2.05 -3.77 4.46
CA ALA A 28 -1.73 -3.18 3.17
C ALA A 28 -1.62 -1.64 3.25
N ARG A 29 -2.54 -0.96 3.95
CA ARG A 29 -2.48 0.49 4.18
C ARG A 29 -1.20 0.92 4.92
N ILE A 30 -0.82 0.20 5.98
CA ILE A 30 0.40 0.49 6.75
C ILE A 30 1.65 0.33 5.88
N LEU A 31 1.75 -0.77 5.13
CA LEU A 31 2.88 -1.00 4.23
C LEU A 31 2.97 0.05 3.14
N TRP A 32 1.83 0.50 2.61
CA TRP A 32 1.78 1.59 1.64
C TRP A 32 2.30 2.90 2.21
N GLN A 33 1.86 3.30 3.40
CA GLN A 33 2.35 4.50 4.08
C GLN A 33 3.87 4.45 4.29
N ARG A 34 4.40 3.28 4.68
CA ARG A 34 5.85 3.05 4.79
C ARG A 34 6.55 3.20 3.45
N ALA A 35 5.99 2.65 2.37
CA ALA A 35 6.55 2.79 1.02
C ALA A 35 6.63 4.26 0.58
N VAL A 36 5.62 5.07 0.91
CA VAL A 36 5.60 6.52 0.67
C VAL A 36 6.74 7.21 1.44
N GLN A 37 6.88 6.92 2.73
CA GLN A 37 7.95 7.48 3.57
C GLN A 37 9.34 7.10 3.04
N VAL A 38 9.56 5.84 2.69
CA VAL A 38 10.82 5.35 2.10
C VAL A 38 11.11 6.06 0.77
N SER A 39 10.08 6.33 -0.04
CA SER A 39 10.25 7.11 -1.28
C SER A 39 10.75 8.52 -0.99
N LYS A 40 10.16 9.21 0.00
CA LYS A 40 10.60 10.55 0.42
C LYS A 40 12.06 10.52 0.92
N LEU A 41 12.40 9.57 1.79
CA LEU A 41 13.76 9.37 2.29
C LEU A 41 14.76 9.11 1.16
N ARG A 42 14.38 8.32 0.14
CA ARG A 42 15.21 8.07 -1.04
C ARG A 42 15.49 9.37 -1.81
N HIS A 43 14.51 10.24 -1.97
CA HIS A 43 14.72 11.54 -2.63
C HIS A 43 15.70 12.41 -1.82
N LEU A 44 15.55 12.46 -0.50
CA LEU A 44 16.50 13.17 0.38
C LEU A 44 17.92 12.60 0.28
N ALA A 45 18.07 11.27 0.28
CA ALA A 45 19.37 10.62 0.13
C ALA A 45 20.04 10.95 -1.22
N ARG A 46 19.25 11.05 -2.30
CA ARG A 46 19.75 11.47 -3.62
C ARG A 46 20.25 12.92 -3.63
N LEU A 47 19.49 13.82 -3.02
CA LEU A 47 19.87 15.24 -2.89
C LEU A 47 21.17 15.42 -2.08
N ARG A 48 21.48 14.48 -1.19
CA ARG A 48 22.72 14.42 -0.41
C ARG A 48 23.81 13.56 -1.07
N GLU A 49 23.63 13.17 -2.34
CA GLU A 49 24.57 12.33 -3.12
C GLU A 49 24.88 10.96 -2.49
N GLN A 50 24.04 10.49 -1.57
CA GLN A 50 24.20 9.21 -0.87
C GLN A 50 23.68 8.04 -1.74
N THR A 51 24.37 7.77 -2.85
CA THR A 51 23.93 6.82 -3.89
C THR A 51 23.66 5.41 -3.37
N ARG A 52 24.52 4.89 -2.48
CA ARG A 52 24.34 3.55 -1.87
C ARG A 52 23.06 3.47 -1.03
N LEU A 53 22.80 4.49 -0.21
CA LEU A 53 21.59 4.57 0.62
C LEU A 53 20.34 4.71 -0.25
N ALA A 54 20.38 5.61 -1.24
CA ALA A 54 19.28 5.80 -2.18
C ALA A 54 18.92 4.52 -2.93
N ARG A 55 19.91 3.68 -3.27
CA ARG A 55 19.69 2.35 -3.86
C ARG A 55 18.98 1.40 -2.89
N ARG A 56 19.49 1.24 -1.67
CA ARG A 56 18.88 0.39 -0.63
C ARG A 56 17.43 0.79 -0.34
N LEU A 57 17.18 2.10 -0.19
CA LEU A 57 15.82 2.62 -0.01
C LEU A 57 14.92 2.33 -1.23
N GLY A 58 15.47 2.36 -2.44
CA GLY A 58 14.75 1.97 -3.66
C GLY A 58 14.31 0.50 -3.66
N GLU A 59 15.19 -0.39 -3.21
CA GLU A 59 14.91 -1.83 -3.06
C GLU A 59 13.88 -2.07 -1.94
N THR A 60 14.01 -1.42 -0.79
CA THR A 60 13.03 -1.49 0.31
C THR A 60 11.66 -1.00 -0.15
N LYS A 61 11.59 0.12 -0.89
CA LYS A 61 10.33 0.62 -1.45
C LYS A 61 9.66 -0.42 -2.35
N ALA A 62 10.44 -1.08 -3.21
CA ALA A 62 9.91 -2.11 -4.09
C ALA A 62 9.34 -3.30 -3.30
N LYS A 63 10.08 -3.82 -2.31
CA LYS A 63 9.60 -4.90 -1.43
C LYS A 63 8.28 -4.56 -0.74
N LEU A 64 8.17 -3.35 -0.19
CA LEU A 64 6.94 -2.90 0.46
C LEU A 64 5.77 -2.86 -0.52
N ILE A 65 5.99 -2.34 -1.73
CA ILE A 65 4.93 -2.29 -2.75
C ILE A 65 4.54 -3.70 -3.21
N PHE A 66 5.48 -4.63 -3.38
CA PHE A 66 5.17 -6.01 -3.71
C PHE A 66 4.31 -6.69 -2.64
N GLU A 67 4.62 -6.49 -1.35
CA GLU A 67 3.78 -7.00 -0.27
C GLU A 67 2.38 -6.35 -0.27
N VAL A 68 2.26 -5.06 -0.61
CA VAL A 68 0.94 -4.42 -0.80
C VAL A 68 0.17 -5.07 -1.95
N CYS A 69 0.81 -5.33 -3.09
CA CYS A 69 0.17 -6.03 -4.21
C CYS A 69 -0.28 -7.45 -3.84
N ARG A 70 0.50 -8.15 -3.01
CA ARG A 70 0.15 -9.49 -2.50
C ARG A 70 -1.01 -9.44 -1.51
N LEU A 71 -0.99 -8.45 -0.62
CA LEU A 71 -2.00 -8.32 0.42
C LEU A 71 -3.30 -7.71 -0.06
N ALA A 72 -3.31 -6.80 -1.04
CA ALA A 72 -4.50 -6.09 -1.50
C ALA A 72 -4.47 -5.83 -3.02
N PRO A 73 -4.39 -6.89 -3.86
CA PRO A 73 -4.31 -6.74 -5.31
C PRO A 73 -5.48 -5.95 -5.90
N GLU A 74 -6.67 -6.10 -5.33
CA GLU A 74 -7.91 -5.43 -5.76
C GLU A 74 -7.88 -3.90 -5.57
N LEU A 75 -7.03 -3.40 -4.67
CA LEU A 75 -6.85 -1.98 -4.40
C LEU A 75 -5.69 -1.37 -5.20
N VAL A 76 -4.93 -2.20 -5.90
CA VAL A 76 -3.75 -1.79 -6.64
C VAL A 76 -4.07 -1.64 -8.12
N ARG A 77 -3.73 -0.48 -8.68
CA ARG A 77 -3.72 -0.27 -10.14
C ARG A 77 -2.30 -0.04 -10.63
N ILE A 78 -1.87 -0.85 -11.60
CA ILE A 78 -0.60 -0.69 -12.31
C ILE A 78 -0.87 0.12 -13.58
N ILE A 79 -0.19 1.26 -13.71
CA ILE A 79 -0.33 2.17 -14.85
C ILE A 79 1.04 2.27 -15.53
N HIS A 80 1.10 1.97 -16.82
CA HIS A 80 2.28 2.21 -17.65
C HIS A 80 2.53 3.72 -17.75
N ALA A 81 3.72 4.19 -17.38
CA ALA A 81 4.07 5.59 -17.53
C ALA A 81 4.37 5.87 -19.02
N SER A 82 3.74 6.89 -19.60
CA SER A 82 3.79 7.21 -21.04
C SER A 82 5.15 7.73 -21.52
N ASP A 83 6.08 8.04 -20.62
CA ASP A 83 7.28 8.78 -20.97
C ASP A 83 8.51 7.91 -20.70
N HIS A 84 8.90 7.14 -21.72
CA HIS A 84 10.17 6.41 -21.80
C HIS A 84 10.41 5.31 -20.74
N ASP A 85 9.64 4.22 -20.82
CA ASP A 85 10.05 2.82 -20.60
C ASP A 85 10.89 2.43 -19.36
N ARG A 86 10.89 3.23 -18.29
CA ARG A 86 11.73 2.93 -17.11
C ARG A 86 10.98 2.81 -15.81
N LEU A 87 9.73 3.25 -15.74
CA LEU A 87 8.93 3.22 -14.52
C LEU A 87 7.51 2.73 -14.78
N PHE A 88 6.96 1.94 -13.86
CA PHE A 88 5.53 1.72 -13.75
C PHE A 88 4.99 2.47 -12.52
N SER A 89 3.75 2.92 -12.61
CA SER A 89 3.07 3.57 -11.50
C SER A 89 2.17 2.56 -10.80
N VAL A 90 2.29 2.49 -9.49
CA VAL A 90 1.39 1.73 -8.63
C VAL A 90 0.51 2.74 -7.91
N ARG A 91 -0.81 2.57 -7.99
CA ARG A 91 -1.78 3.39 -7.26
C ARG A 91 -2.42 2.55 -6.16
N PHE A 92 -2.59 3.14 -4.98
CA PHE A 92 -3.33 2.58 -3.86
C PHE A 92 -4.12 3.72 -3.19
N GLY A 93 -5.45 3.65 -3.27
CA GLY A 93 -6.33 4.78 -2.92
C GLY A 93 -6.02 6.02 -3.78
N ASP A 94 -5.78 7.16 -3.15
CA ASP A 94 -5.48 8.44 -3.82
C ASP A 94 -3.99 8.70 -4.02
N SER A 95 -3.12 7.79 -3.55
CA SER A 95 -1.67 7.95 -3.63
C SER A 95 -1.09 7.12 -4.78
N ARG A 96 -0.01 7.62 -5.37
CA ARG A 96 0.73 6.98 -6.47
C ARG A 96 2.22 6.89 -6.15
N LEU A 97 2.82 5.74 -6.41
CA LEU A 97 4.26 5.51 -6.31
C LEU A 97 4.81 4.94 -7.62
N HIS A 98 6.03 5.34 -7.97
CA HIS A 98 6.71 4.86 -9.18
C HIS A 98 7.80 3.85 -8.85
N LEU A 99 7.85 2.76 -9.61
CA LEU A 99 8.85 1.72 -9.48
C LEU A 99 9.58 1.48 -10.80
N PRO A 100 10.91 1.25 -10.77
CA PRO A 100 11.64 0.86 -11.96
C PRO A 100 11.15 -0.47 -12.54
N LEU A 101 11.00 -0.52 -13.86
CA LEU A 101 10.63 -1.74 -14.60
C LEU A 101 11.55 -2.92 -14.27
N ARG A 102 12.86 -2.68 -14.11
CA ARG A 102 13.84 -3.72 -13.72
C ARG A 102 13.55 -4.41 -12.37
N LEU A 103 12.70 -3.83 -11.53
CA LEU A 103 12.31 -4.42 -10.25
C LEU A 103 11.05 -5.28 -10.35
N LEU A 104 10.30 -5.23 -11.47
CA LEU A 104 9.26 -6.20 -11.83
C LEU A 104 9.94 -7.47 -12.35
N ARG A 105 10.44 -8.31 -11.46
CA ARG A 105 10.66 -9.72 -11.77
C ARG A 105 9.64 -10.47 -10.93
N TRP A 106 8.52 -10.79 -11.55
CA TRP A 106 7.48 -11.65 -10.99
C TRP A 106 7.85 -13.10 -11.28
#